data_AF-A0A1Y4V616-F1
#
_entry.id   AF-A0A1Y4V616-F1
#
_cell.length_a   1.000
_cell.length_b   1.000
_cell.length_c   1.000
_cell.angle_alpha   90.00
_cell.angle_beta   90.00
_cell.angle_gamma   90.00
#
_symmetry.space_group_name_H-M   'P 1'
#
loop_
_entity.id
_entity.type
_entity.pdbx_description
1 polymer ?
#
loop_
_entity_poly.entity_id
_entity_poly.type
_entity_poly.pdbx_seq_one_letter_code
_entity_poly.pdbx_strand_id
1 'polypeptide(L)'
;MEGITLFVSIVIIVFGILQIILFFKLWGMTNDVKKIKSSFPMSIAGVSPAKIEFAIGNKEKAKEMVKREFISDVYKIYREVYEYAQDQHKIKVYNQDYKKLSLKYENRFSKPEEYIDFTMFDTFDKANDFFK
;
A
#
# COMPACT_ATOMS: atom_id res chain seq x y z
N MET A 1 -37.74 -44.95 23.30
CA MET A 1 -36.46 -44.99 22.55
C MET A 1 -36.59 -44.39 21.13
N GLU A 2 -37.75 -44.54 20.46
CA GLU A 2 -37.99 -44.04 19.10
C GLU A 2 -38.11 -42.50 18.98
N GLY A 3 -38.74 -41.83 19.94
CA GLY A 3 -38.86 -40.35 19.91
C GLY A 3 -37.52 -39.61 20.06
N ILE A 4 -36.62 -40.15 20.88
CA ILE A 4 -35.27 -39.59 21.08
C ILE A 4 -34.41 -39.78 19.83
N THR A 5 -34.52 -40.94 19.17
CA THR A 5 -33.77 -41.23 17.93
C THR A 5 -34.26 -40.37 16.75
N LEU A 6 -35.57 -40.12 16.64
CA LEU A 6 -36.12 -39.17 15.65
C LEU A 6 -35.68 -37.72 15.92
N PHE A 7 -35.60 -37.30 17.17
CA PHE A 7 -35.11 -35.97 17.50
C PHE A 7 -33.63 -35.79 17.12
N VAL A 8 -32.79 -36.77 17.48
CA VAL A 8 -31.35 -36.75 17.16
C VAL A 8 -31.12 -36.76 15.65
N SER A 9 -31.90 -37.51 14.86
CA SER A 9 -31.75 -37.53 13.41
C SER A 9 -32.06 -36.18 12.76
N ILE A 10 -33.10 -35.47 13.23
CA ILE A 10 -33.44 -34.12 12.76
C ILE A 10 -32.31 -33.13 13.07
N VAL A 11 -31.76 -33.17 14.28
CA VAL A 11 -30.65 -32.30 14.69
C VAL A 11 -29.43 -32.52 13.79
N ILE A 12 -29.09 -33.77 13.47
CA ILE A 12 -27.96 -34.09 12.58
C ILE A 12 -28.20 -33.53 11.16
N ILE A 13 -29.42 -33.63 10.64
CA ILE A 13 -29.77 -33.09 9.31
C ILE A 13 -29.64 -31.56 9.29
N VAL A 14 -30.21 -30.89 10.29
CA VAL A 14 -30.12 -29.43 10.42
C VAL A 14 -28.65 -29.00 10.54
N PHE A 15 -27.87 -29.73 11.33
CA PHE A 15 -26.44 -29.47 11.47
C PHE A 15 -25.71 -29.65 10.13
N GLY A 16 -26.00 -30.72 9.38
CA GLY A 16 -25.42 -30.95 8.05
C GLY A 16 -25.72 -29.84 7.06
N ILE A 17 -26.97 -29.37 6.98
CA ILE A 17 -27.37 -28.25 6.12
C ILE A 17 -26.66 -26.96 6.54
N LEU A 18 -26.58 -26.70 7.85
CA LEU A 18 -25.90 -25.52 8.38
C LEU A 18 -24.40 -25.55 8.04
N GLN A 19 -23.75 -26.70 8.11
CA GLN A 19 -22.34 -26.86 7.71
C GLN A 19 -22.14 -26.54 6.23
N ILE A 20 -23.01 -27.01 5.33
CA ILE A 20 -22.92 -26.72 3.89
C ILE A 20 -23.00 -25.21 3.64
N ILE A 21 -23.94 -24.50 4.29
CA ILE A 21 -24.07 -23.04 4.17
C ILE A 21 -22.81 -22.33 4.68
N LEU A 22 -22.25 -22.79 5.80
CA LEU A 22 -21.01 -22.23 6.36
C LEU A 22 -19.83 -22.42 5.41
N PHE A 23 -19.71 -23.57 4.72
CA PHE A 23 -18.66 -23.78 3.72
C PHE A 23 -18.76 -22.79 2.55
N PHE A 24 -19.95 -22.56 1.99
CA PHE A 24 -20.12 -21.56 0.93
C PHE A 24 -19.77 -20.14 1.40
N LYS A 25 -20.14 -19.79 2.64
CA LYS A 25 -19.80 -18.50 3.24
C LYS A 25 -18.29 -18.33 3.41
N LEU A 26 -17.60 -19.36 3.90
CA LEU A 26 -16.15 -19.35 4.08
C LEU A 26 -15.41 -19.30 2.73
N TRP A 27 -15.95 -19.95 1.71
CA TRP A 27 -15.37 -19.94 0.36
C TRP A 27 -15.49 -18.57 -0.30
N GLY A 28 -16.61 -17.88 -0.14
CA GLY A 28 -16.78 -16.48 -0.56
C GLY A 28 -15.74 -15.56 0.10
N MET A 29 -15.59 -15.63 1.43
CA MET A 29 -14.57 -14.87 2.17
C MET A 29 -13.15 -15.19 1.69
N THR A 30 -12.84 -16.46 1.42
CA THR A 30 -11.51 -16.87 0.91
C THR A 30 -11.24 -16.33 -0.50
N ASN A 31 -12.26 -16.27 -1.35
CA ASN A 31 -12.15 -15.69 -2.68
C ASN A 31 -11.89 -14.17 -2.62
N ASP A 32 -12.52 -13.46 -1.69
CA ASP A 32 -12.26 -12.05 -1.45
C ASP A 32 -10.80 -11.82 -1.00
N VAL A 33 -10.26 -12.65 -0.11
CA VAL A 33 -8.83 -12.62 0.28
C VAL A 33 -7.91 -12.83 -0.93
N LYS A 34 -8.25 -13.75 -1.83
CA LYS A 34 -7.49 -13.98 -3.06
C LYS A 34 -7.49 -12.75 -3.97
N LYS A 35 -8.63 -12.05 -4.09
CA LYS A 35 -8.76 -10.80 -4.85
C LYS A 35 -7.91 -9.68 -4.24
N ILE A 36 -7.94 -9.52 -2.92
CA ILE A 36 -7.09 -8.55 -2.20
C ILE A 36 -5.61 -8.84 -2.47
N LYS A 37 -5.17 -10.10 -2.36
CA LYS A 37 -3.77 -10.47 -2.62
C LYS A 37 -3.32 -10.16 -4.05
N SER A 38 -4.21 -10.32 -5.03
CA SER A 38 -3.92 -9.97 -6.44
C SER A 38 -3.85 -8.47 -6.71
N SER A 39 -4.51 -7.63 -5.91
CA SER A 39 -4.43 -6.17 -6.03
C SER A 39 -3.17 -5.56 -5.42
N PHE A 40 -2.44 -6.30 -4.58
CA PHE A 40 -1.12 -5.88 -4.16
C PHE A 40 -0.13 -6.18 -5.29
N PRO A 41 0.57 -5.16 -5.84
CA PRO A 41 1.63 -5.42 -6.80
C PRO A 41 2.62 -6.39 -6.15
N MET A 42 3.03 -7.42 -6.87
CA MET A 42 3.97 -8.43 -6.40
C MET A 42 5.23 -7.74 -5.89
N SER A 43 5.31 -7.48 -4.59
CA SER A 43 6.50 -6.97 -3.96
C SER A 43 7.38 -8.18 -3.66
N ILE A 44 8.38 -8.41 -4.50
CA ILE A 44 9.51 -9.22 -4.08
C ILE A 44 10.11 -8.47 -2.89
N ALA A 45 10.23 -9.12 -1.73
CA ALA A 45 10.73 -8.47 -0.51
C ALA A 45 12.04 -7.72 -0.80
N GLY A 46 12.06 -6.41 -0.54
CA GLY A 46 13.21 -5.53 -0.80
C GLY A 46 13.32 -4.97 -2.23
N VAL A 47 12.49 -5.40 -3.18
CA VAL A 47 12.46 -4.87 -4.54
C VAL A 47 11.27 -3.92 -4.68
N SER A 48 11.58 -2.65 -4.92
CA SER A 48 10.61 -1.63 -5.29
C SER A 48 9.80 -2.12 -6.50
N PRO A 49 8.46 -2.10 -6.44
CA PRO A 49 7.66 -2.61 -7.53
C PRO A 49 7.85 -1.82 -8.84
N ALA A 50 8.35 -0.57 -8.78
CA ALA A 50 8.78 0.16 -9.98
C ALA A 50 9.94 -0.53 -10.73
N LYS A 51 10.88 -1.15 -10.01
CA LYS A 51 11.97 -1.94 -10.62
C LYS A 51 11.45 -3.21 -11.29
N ILE A 52 10.40 -3.81 -10.74
CA ILE A 52 9.78 -5.02 -11.28
C ILE A 52 9.07 -4.68 -12.60
N GLU A 53 8.25 -3.63 -12.63
CA GLU A 53 7.57 -3.17 -13.84
C GLU A 53 8.57 -2.74 -14.93
N PHE A 54 9.68 -2.12 -14.54
CA PHE A 54 10.77 -1.80 -15.46
C PHE A 54 11.40 -3.06 -16.07
N ALA A 55 11.66 -4.09 -15.25
CA ALA A 55 12.22 -5.36 -15.71
C ALA A 55 11.25 -6.15 -16.61
N ILE A 56 9.95 -6.02 -16.38
CA ILE A 56 8.88 -6.59 -17.23
C ILE A 56 8.77 -5.82 -18.57
N GLY A 57 9.40 -4.65 -18.70
CA GLY A 57 9.38 -3.82 -19.90
C GLY A 57 8.22 -2.83 -19.95
N ASN A 58 7.39 -2.75 -18.91
CA ASN A 58 6.27 -1.80 -18.83
C ASN A 58 6.74 -0.43 -18.32
N LYS A 59 7.33 0.35 -19.23
CA LYS A 59 7.98 1.64 -18.91
C LYS A 59 7.02 2.68 -18.34
N GLU A 60 5.80 2.78 -18.85
CA GLU A 60 4.82 3.78 -18.38
C GLU A 60 4.37 3.47 -16.95
N LYS A 61 4.03 2.21 -16.69
CA LYS A 61 3.62 1.77 -15.36
C LYS A 61 4.77 1.86 -14.35
N ALA A 62 6.01 1.57 -14.79
CA ALA A 62 7.20 1.79 -13.97
C ALA A 62 7.36 3.27 -13.57
N LYS A 63 7.22 4.21 -14.52
CA LYS A 63 7.27 5.65 -14.23
C LYS A 63 6.20 6.08 -13.23
N GLU A 64 4.96 5.62 -13.41
CA GLU A 64 3.86 5.88 -12.47
C GLU A 64 4.18 5.33 -11.07
N MET A 65 4.78 4.15 -11.01
CA MET A 65 5.14 3.53 -9.74
C MET A 65 6.27 4.27 -9.01
N VAL A 66 7.26 4.79 -9.74
CA VAL A 66 8.28 5.67 -9.13
C VAL A 66 7.65 6.95 -8.59
N LYS A 67 6.71 7.58 -9.32
CA LYS A 67 5.97 8.76 -8.82
C LYS A 67 5.30 8.46 -7.48
N ARG A 68 4.58 7.34 -7.39
CA ARG A 68 3.88 6.92 -6.18
C ARG A 68 4.85 6.63 -5.02
N GLU A 69 5.96 5.96 -5.29
CA GLU A 69 7.01 5.72 -4.29
C GLU A 69 7.62 7.03 -3.78
N PHE A 70 7.92 7.97 -4.68
CA PHE A 70 8.47 9.27 -4.32
C PHE A 70 7.52 10.04 -3.40
N ILE A 71 6.25 10.18 -3.78
CA ILE A 71 5.23 10.86 -2.97
C ILE A 71 5.08 10.19 -1.60
N SER A 72 5.12 8.85 -1.55
CA SER A 72 5.04 8.12 -0.28
C SER A 72 6.23 8.41 0.63
N ASP A 73 7.45 8.47 0.08
CA ASP A 73 8.65 8.80 0.86
C ASP A 73 8.65 10.27 1.31
N VAL A 74 8.17 11.20 0.46
CA VAL A 74 7.97 12.61 0.84
C VAL A 74 6.98 12.73 2.01
N TYR A 75 5.87 12.00 1.96
CA TYR A 75 4.87 12.01 3.03
C TYR A 75 5.43 11.48 4.36
N LYS A 76 6.30 10.46 4.34
CA LYS A 76 6.97 9.98 5.57
C LYS A 76 7.81 11.07 6.21
N ILE A 77 8.65 11.75 5.43
CA ILE A 77 9.47 12.87 5.91
C ILE A 77 8.57 13.98 6.45
N TYR A 78 7.53 14.36 5.70
CA TYR A 78 6.56 15.36 6.12
C TYR A 78 5.94 15.01 7.48
N ARG A 79 5.44 13.79 7.63
CA ARG A 79 4.77 13.33 8.85
C ARG A 79 5.71 13.30 10.06
N GLU A 80 6.92 12.78 9.88
CA GLU A 80 7.95 12.78 10.92
C GLU A 80 8.27 14.21 11.39
N VAL A 81 8.39 15.16 10.46
CA VAL A 81 8.64 16.55 10.82
C VAL A 81 7.42 17.20 11.49
N TYR A 82 6.21 16.90 11.01
CA TYR A 82 4.96 17.48 11.52
C TYR A 82 4.71 17.11 12.99
N GLU A 83 4.96 15.85 13.36
CA GLU A 83 4.70 15.30 14.70
C GLU A 83 5.74 15.75 15.76
N TYR A 84 7.00 16.02 15.38
CA TYR A 84 8.10 16.10 16.35
C TYR A 84 8.86 17.44 16.45
N ALA A 85 8.80 18.34 15.47
CA ALA A 85 9.64 19.56 15.47
C ALA A 85 8.90 20.85 15.91
N GLN A 86 9.64 21.90 16.30
CA GLN A 86 9.13 23.27 16.54
C GLN A 86 9.12 24.07 15.23
N ASP A 87 8.22 25.04 15.02
CA ASP A 87 7.89 25.60 13.68
C ASP A 87 9.08 25.96 12.79
N GLN A 88 10.07 26.72 13.28
CA GLN A 88 11.27 27.07 12.50
C GLN A 88 12.22 25.89 12.29
N HIS A 89 12.25 24.94 13.23
CA HIS A 89 13.03 23.71 13.12
C HIS A 89 12.39 22.73 12.13
N LYS A 90 11.05 22.70 12.03
CA LYS A 90 10.29 21.87 11.08
C LYS A 90 10.73 22.13 9.65
N ILE A 91 10.66 23.39 9.23
CA ILE A 91 10.97 23.82 7.87
C ILE A 91 12.41 23.42 7.50
N LYS A 92 13.36 23.65 8.40
CA LYS A 92 14.77 23.33 8.16
C LYS A 92 15.01 21.83 8.01
N VAL A 93 14.47 21.01 8.91
CA VAL A 93 14.64 19.55 8.89
C VAL A 93 13.99 18.96 7.65
N TYR A 94 12.75 19.35 7.34
CA TYR A 94 12.05 18.90 6.14
C TYR A 94 12.85 19.22 4.86
N ASN A 95 13.25 20.48 4.68
CA ASN A 95 13.97 20.89 3.47
C ASN A 95 15.32 20.14 3.31
N GLN A 96 15.99 19.84 4.43
CA GLN A 96 17.23 19.04 4.40
C GLN A 96 16.98 17.60 4.01
N ASP A 97 15.97 16.94 4.58
CA ASP A 97 15.68 15.54 4.30
C ASP A 97 15.04 15.36 2.93
N TYR A 98 14.22 16.32 2.49
CA TYR A 98 13.72 16.39 1.12
C TYR A 98 14.87 16.46 0.11
N LYS A 99 15.86 17.33 0.34
CA LYS A 99 17.03 17.44 -0.55
C LYS A 99 17.81 16.12 -0.65
N LYS A 100 17.98 15.40 0.46
CA LYS A 100 18.59 14.06 0.46
C LYS A 100 17.75 13.05 -0.32
N LEU A 101 16.42 13.12 -0.17
CA LEU A 101 15.48 12.25 -0.88
C LEU A 101 15.53 12.48 -2.39
N SER A 102 15.49 13.74 -2.85
CA SER A 102 15.58 14.07 -4.28
C SER A 102 16.88 13.54 -4.89
N LEU A 103 18.02 13.78 -4.22
CA LEU A 103 19.32 13.28 -4.66
C LEU A 103 19.37 11.73 -4.73
N LYS A 104 18.69 11.04 -3.81
CA LYS A 104 18.58 9.57 -3.85
C LYS A 104 17.83 9.09 -5.09
N TYR A 105 16.76 9.77 -5.48
CA TYR A 105 15.98 9.41 -6.68
C TYR A 105 16.72 9.77 -7.96
N GLU A 106 17.40 10.92 -8.01
CA GLU A 106 18.30 11.33 -9.10
C GLU A 106 19.38 10.29 -9.38
N ASN A 107 20.02 9.74 -8.34
CA ASN A 107 21.07 8.73 -8.50
C ASN A 107 20.52 7.33 -8.84
N ARG A 108 19.28 7.03 -8.44
CA ARG A 108 18.71 5.68 -8.56
C ARG A 108 18.08 5.41 -9.92
N PHE A 109 17.61 6.45 -10.61
CA PHE A 109 16.91 6.30 -11.87
C PHE A 109 17.48 7.22 -12.95
N SER A 110 17.48 6.76 -14.20
CA SER A 110 17.88 7.60 -15.33
C SER A 110 16.77 8.59 -15.67
N LYS A 111 17.11 9.89 -15.74
CA LYS A 111 16.20 11.01 -16.08
C LYS A 111 14.90 11.05 -15.25
N PRO A 112 14.98 11.13 -13.91
CA PRO A 112 13.78 11.14 -13.07
C PRO A 112 12.92 12.39 -13.27
N GLU A 113 13.50 13.51 -13.70
CA GLU A 113 12.78 14.74 -14.03
C GLU A 113 11.69 14.56 -15.10
N GLU A 114 11.79 13.54 -15.96
CA GLU A 114 10.78 13.26 -16.99
C GLU A 114 9.45 12.76 -16.37
N TYR A 115 9.50 12.28 -15.13
CA TYR A 115 8.34 11.72 -14.44
C TYR A 115 8.28 12.04 -12.95
N ILE A 116 9.14 12.88 -12.38
CA ILE A 116 9.01 13.36 -11.00
C ILE A 116 9.12 14.87 -11.03
N ASP A 117 8.12 15.55 -10.50
CA ASP A 117 8.20 16.98 -10.25
C ASP A 117 8.80 17.22 -8.86
N PHE A 118 10.12 17.44 -8.82
CA PHE A 118 10.86 17.76 -7.60
C PHE A 118 10.56 19.16 -7.06
N THR A 119 9.80 19.99 -7.78
CA THR A 119 9.43 21.34 -7.31
C THR A 119 8.10 21.35 -6.57
N MET A 120 7.31 20.29 -6.71
CA MET A 120 5.98 20.16 -6.12
C MET A 120 6.02 20.14 -4.58
N PHE A 121 7.08 19.56 -3.99
CA PHE A 121 7.23 19.37 -2.54
C PHE A 121 8.58 19.87 -2.02
N ASP A 122 9.26 20.77 -2.74
CA ASP A 122 10.60 21.26 -2.40
C ASP A 122 10.70 22.02 -1.07
N THR A 123 9.56 22.44 -0.53
CA THR A 123 9.43 23.28 0.65
C THR A 123 8.34 22.71 1.56
N PHE A 124 8.55 22.85 2.87
CA PHE A 124 7.59 22.38 3.86
C PHE A 124 6.20 23.01 3.66
N ASP A 125 6.12 24.30 3.31
CA ASP A 125 4.84 24.97 3.08
C ASP A 125 4.03 24.35 1.95
N LYS A 126 4.65 24.00 0.81
CA LYS A 126 3.97 23.31 -0.30
C LYS A 126 3.50 21.91 0.10
N ALA A 127 4.35 21.18 0.83
CA ALA A 127 3.99 19.86 1.33
C ALA A 127 2.84 19.93 2.35
N ASN A 128 2.88 20.92 3.25
CA ASN A 128 1.84 21.16 4.23
C ASN A 128 0.52 21.57 3.55
N ASP A 129 0.54 22.43 2.53
CA ASP A 129 -0.67 22.78 1.77
C ASP A 129 -1.31 21.56 1.09
N PHE A 130 -0.49 20.61 0.63
CA PHE A 130 -0.96 19.41 -0.04
C PHE A 130 -1.40 18.27 0.90
N PHE A 131 -0.70 18.08 2.04
CA PHE A 131 -0.87 16.90 2.92
C PHE A 131 -1.63 17.16 4.23
N LYS A 132 -1.89 18.42 4.61
CA LYS A 132 -2.52 18.79 5.89
C LYS A 132 -3.98 18.34 6.00
#